data_AF-A0AAW6RNW7-F1
#
_entry.id   AF-A0AAW6RNW7-F1
#
_cell.length_a   1.000
_cell.length_b   1.000
_cell.length_c   1.000
_cell.angle_alpha   90.00
_cell.angle_beta   90.00
_cell.angle_gamma   90.00
#
_symmetry.space_group_name_H-M   'P 1'
#
loop_
_entity.id
_entity.type
_entity.pdbx_description
1 polymer ?
#
loop_
_entity_poly.entity_id
_entity_poly.type
_entity_poly.pdbx_seq_one_letter_code
_entity_poly.pdbx_strand_id
1 'polypeptide(L)'
;LGGALDDRLYGGNGDDRMESGAGNDWLEGGAGEDTYVFGKTDTGVDTIYDSDGKGHLEYEGQKLKGGMRLHQNVWFNKDQGFIYSLIGSEANPILLVQRKEGEQTRTVARIRNWRNGDLGLSMSNQSDTDGASMDLNQSGTAGYIHINAGQADKGVSLAGNSQSNSFIGSNHD
;
A
#
# COMPACT_ATOMS: atom_id res chain seq x y z
N LEU A 1 -8.87 -23.98 -9.04
CA LEU A 1 -9.69 -24.00 -7.81
C LEU A 1 -9.16 -25.10 -6.91
N GLY A 2 -8.92 -24.85 -5.62
CA GLY A 2 -8.40 -25.83 -4.66
C GLY A 2 -9.52 -26.63 -3.99
N GLY A 3 -10.31 -26.00 -3.13
CA GLY A 3 -11.39 -26.66 -2.42
C GLY A 3 -11.43 -26.28 -0.95
N ALA A 4 -11.54 -27.27 -0.05
CA ALA A 4 -11.65 -27.06 1.39
C ALA A 4 -10.50 -27.69 2.19
N LEU A 5 -9.45 -28.17 1.51
CA LEU A 5 -8.29 -28.82 2.10
C LEU A 5 -7.03 -28.05 1.68
N ASP A 6 -5.88 -28.44 2.23
CA ASP A 6 -4.59 -27.89 1.78
C ASP A 6 -4.26 -28.39 0.37
N ASP A 7 -4.24 -27.47 -0.58
CA ASP A 7 -4.09 -27.71 -2.01
C ASP A 7 -2.79 -27.13 -2.58
N ARG A 8 -2.42 -27.59 -3.77
CA ARG A 8 -1.36 -27.00 -4.60
C ARG A 8 -1.92 -26.64 -5.96
N LEU A 9 -1.95 -25.36 -6.28
CA LEU A 9 -2.45 -24.83 -7.56
C LEU A 9 -1.28 -24.27 -8.35
N TYR A 10 -1.29 -24.57 -9.65
CA TYR A 10 -0.29 -24.13 -10.63
C TYR A 10 -1.05 -23.52 -11.83
N GLY A 11 -0.83 -22.24 -12.12
CA GLY A 11 -1.41 -21.56 -13.28
C GLY A 11 -0.71 -21.98 -14.58
N GLY A 12 0.61 -21.76 -14.63
CA GLY A 12 1.46 -22.14 -15.76
C GLY A 12 1.72 -20.94 -16.66
N ASN A 13 1.29 -21.01 -17.91
CA ASN A 13 1.47 -19.92 -18.87
C ASN A 13 0.11 -19.27 -19.16
N GLY A 14 0.08 -17.94 -19.21
CA GLY A 14 -1.11 -17.15 -19.47
C GLY A 14 -1.57 -16.42 -18.21
N ASP A 15 -2.63 -15.64 -18.34
CA ASP A 15 -3.19 -14.89 -17.21
C ASP A 15 -4.17 -15.80 -16.45
N ASP A 16 -3.75 -16.33 -15.30
CA ASP A 16 -4.51 -17.30 -14.53
C ASP A 16 -5.29 -16.68 -13.38
N ARG A 17 -6.48 -17.22 -13.11
CA ARG A 17 -7.28 -16.85 -11.92
C ARG A 17 -7.31 -18.01 -10.94
N MET A 18 -6.68 -17.82 -9.78
CA MET A 18 -6.53 -18.82 -8.74
C MET A 18 -7.38 -18.48 -7.52
N GLU A 19 -8.42 -19.28 -7.29
CA GLU A 19 -9.20 -19.27 -6.05
C GLU A 19 -8.93 -20.59 -5.32
N SER A 20 -8.24 -20.50 -4.20
CA SER A 20 -7.67 -21.63 -3.46
C SER A 20 -8.74 -22.30 -2.59
N GLY A 21 -9.52 -21.51 -1.86
CA GLY A 21 -10.69 -21.97 -1.12
C GLY A 21 -10.44 -21.90 0.38
N ALA A 22 -10.61 -22.99 1.12
CA ALA A 22 -10.21 -23.07 2.52
C ALA A 22 -9.10 -24.11 2.67
N GLY A 23 -8.21 -23.94 3.62
CA GLY A 23 -6.99 -24.75 3.72
C GLY A 23 -5.78 -23.82 3.78
N ASN A 24 -4.57 -24.33 3.97
CA ASN A 24 -3.36 -23.55 3.75
C ASN A 24 -2.77 -23.96 2.42
N ASP A 25 -3.02 -23.16 1.40
CA ASP A 25 -2.76 -23.56 0.03
C ASP A 25 -1.41 -23.04 -0.48
N TRP A 26 -0.85 -23.75 -1.46
CA TRP A 26 0.31 -23.31 -2.23
C TRP A 26 -0.13 -22.89 -3.63
N LEU A 27 0.10 -21.62 -3.98
CA LEU A 27 -0.33 -21.03 -5.25
C LEU A 27 0.89 -20.58 -6.05
N GLU A 28 1.04 -21.10 -7.26
CA GLU A 28 2.11 -20.76 -8.19
C GLU A 28 1.51 -20.28 -9.52
N GLY A 29 1.56 -18.97 -9.80
CA GLY A 29 0.97 -18.39 -11.01
C GLY A 29 1.71 -18.79 -12.27
N GLY A 30 3.02 -18.61 -12.27
CA GLY A 30 3.85 -18.93 -13.44
C GLY A 30 4.14 -17.67 -14.23
N ALA A 31 3.74 -17.62 -15.49
CA ALA A 31 4.01 -16.51 -16.40
C ALA A 31 2.72 -15.91 -16.94
N GLY A 32 2.48 -14.62 -16.68
CA GLY A 32 1.27 -13.91 -17.09
C GLY A 32 0.82 -12.93 -16.01
N GLU A 33 -0.28 -12.22 -16.23
CA GLU A 33 -0.91 -11.40 -15.20
C GLU A 33 -1.87 -12.22 -14.35
N ASP A 34 -1.35 -12.86 -13.31
CA ASP A 34 -2.10 -13.79 -12.47
C ASP A 34 -2.95 -13.09 -11.39
N THR A 35 -4.12 -13.65 -11.11
CA THR A 35 -5.07 -13.15 -10.11
C THR A 35 -5.24 -14.15 -8.98
N TYR A 36 -4.82 -13.78 -7.77
CA TYR A 36 -4.95 -14.58 -6.56
C TYR A 36 -6.12 -14.09 -5.70
N VAL A 37 -7.12 -14.95 -5.48
CA VAL A 37 -8.43 -14.53 -4.96
C VAL A 37 -8.64 -15.08 -3.55
N PHE A 38 -8.91 -14.16 -2.61
CA PHE A 38 -9.15 -14.45 -1.20
C PHE A 38 -10.53 -13.97 -0.76
N GLY A 39 -11.12 -14.70 0.18
CA GLY A 39 -12.44 -14.40 0.73
C GLY A 39 -12.43 -14.22 2.24
N LYS A 40 -13.53 -13.67 2.78
CA LYS A 40 -13.74 -13.56 4.22
C LYS A 40 -14.00 -14.91 4.89
N THR A 41 -14.62 -15.84 4.16
CA THR A 41 -14.88 -17.21 4.63
C THR A 41 -13.66 -18.11 4.52
N ASP A 42 -12.62 -17.67 3.82
CA ASP A 42 -11.34 -18.34 3.78
C ASP A 42 -10.58 -18.05 5.08
N THR A 43 -10.46 -19.09 5.90
CA THR A 43 -9.74 -19.08 7.17
C THR A 43 -8.29 -19.54 7.05
N GLY A 44 -7.90 -19.96 5.84
CA GLY A 44 -6.56 -20.36 5.45
C GLY A 44 -5.52 -19.27 5.53
N VAL A 45 -4.25 -19.68 5.50
CA VAL A 45 -3.13 -18.79 5.25
C VAL A 45 -2.31 -19.34 4.09
N ASP A 46 -2.62 -18.84 2.91
CA ASP A 46 -2.02 -19.34 1.68
C ASP A 46 -0.62 -18.80 1.47
N THR A 47 0.15 -19.57 0.71
CA THR A 47 1.50 -19.22 0.28
C THR A 47 1.52 -19.03 -1.23
N ILE A 48 1.77 -17.80 -1.66
CA ILE A 48 1.93 -17.43 -3.06
C ILE A 48 3.42 -17.46 -3.42
N TYR A 49 3.72 -18.06 -4.56
CA TYR A 49 4.98 -17.92 -5.26
C TYR A 49 4.69 -17.45 -6.69
N ASP A 50 5.11 -16.23 -6.99
CA ASP A 50 4.98 -15.65 -8.33
C ASP A 50 6.36 -15.31 -8.86
N SER A 51 6.73 -15.90 -10.00
CA SER A 51 8.10 -15.87 -10.47
C SER A 51 8.44 -14.62 -11.29
N ASP A 52 7.44 -14.05 -11.96
CA ASP A 52 7.60 -12.86 -12.79
C ASP A 52 7.03 -11.59 -12.13
N GLY A 53 6.29 -11.76 -11.03
CA GLY A 53 5.81 -10.70 -10.16
C GLY A 53 4.64 -9.91 -10.73
N LYS A 54 4.02 -10.37 -11.83
CA LYS A 54 2.90 -9.67 -12.48
C LYS A 54 1.55 -10.11 -11.91
N GLY A 55 0.51 -9.34 -12.23
CA GLY A 55 -0.83 -9.63 -11.75
C GLY A 55 -1.17 -8.95 -10.42
N HIS A 56 -2.04 -9.56 -9.61
CA HIS A 56 -2.51 -8.98 -8.36
C HIS A 56 -3.24 -9.94 -7.42
N LEU A 57 -3.44 -9.48 -6.19
CA LEU A 57 -4.33 -10.11 -5.21
C LEU A 57 -5.70 -9.43 -5.24
N GLU A 58 -6.76 -10.22 -5.09
CA GLU A 58 -8.11 -9.76 -4.85
C GLU A 58 -8.60 -10.25 -3.48
N TYR A 59 -9.19 -9.34 -2.70
CA TYR A 59 -9.87 -9.69 -1.46
C TYR A 59 -11.32 -9.24 -1.55
N GLU A 60 -12.27 -10.17 -1.40
CA GLU A 60 -13.71 -9.90 -1.58
C GLU A 60 -14.01 -9.19 -2.93
N GLY A 61 -13.31 -9.61 -3.99
CA GLY A 61 -13.45 -9.04 -5.34
C GLY A 61 -12.82 -7.65 -5.54
N GLN A 62 -12.09 -7.13 -4.55
CA GLN A 62 -11.35 -5.87 -4.66
C GLN A 62 -9.86 -6.12 -4.83
N LYS A 63 -9.27 -5.55 -5.89
CA LYS A 63 -7.82 -5.57 -6.10
C LYS A 63 -7.11 -4.87 -4.96
N LEU A 64 -6.18 -5.57 -4.31
CA LEU A 64 -5.36 -5.01 -3.24
C LEU A 64 -4.31 -4.07 -3.82
N LYS A 65 -4.05 -2.99 -3.09
CA LYS A 65 -3.00 -2.01 -3.38
C LYS A 65 -2.04 -1.95 -2.19
N GLY A 66 -0.79 -1.61 -2.47
CA GLY A 66 0.22 -1.44 -1.43
C GLY A 66 -0.12 -0.32 -0.44
N GLY A 67 0.70 -0.19 0.60
CA GLY A 67 0.44 0.71 1.73
C GLY A 67 1.50 1.78 1.94
N MET A 68 1.20 2.69 2.86
CA MET A 68 2.15 3.70 3.35
C MET A 68 2.93 3.15 4.53
N ARG A 69 4.23 3.44 4.60
CA ARG A 69 5.10 2.91 5.66
C ARG A 69 4.63 3.39 7.03
N LEU A 70 4.27 2.45 7.89
CA LEU A 70 3.92 2.67 9.29
C LEU A 70 5.14 2.51 10.20
N HIS A 71 5.99 1.53 9.91
CA HIS A 71 7.24 1.26 10.62
C HIS A 71 8.26 0.62 9.66
N GLN A 72 9.49 0.38 10.13
CA GLN A 72 10.46 -0.42 9.36
C GLN A 72 9.83 -1.77 9.00
N ASN A 73 9.83 -2.08 7.70
CA ASN A 73 9.25 -3.30 7.14
C ASN A 73 7.74 -3.49 7.37
N VAL A 74 7.01 -2.45 7.78
CA VAL A 74 5.56 -2.52 7.99
C VAL A 74 4.87 -1.35 7.30
N TRP A 75 3.90 -1.65 6.44
CA TRP A 75 3.09 -0.68 5.72
C TRP A 75 1.61 -0.89 6.03
N PHE A 76 0.85 0.20 6.04
CA PHE A 76 -0.59 0.16 6.22
C PHE A 76 -1.28 0.87 5.06
N ASN A 77 -2.20 0.16 4.41
CA ASN A 77 -3.17 0.74 3.52
C ASN A 77 -4.44 0.99 4.33
N LYS A 78 -4.66 2.24 4.76
CA LYS A 78 -5.81 2.59 5.62
C LYS A 78 -7.14 2.40 4.91
N ASP A 79 -7.18 2.71 3.61
CA ASP A 79 -8.41 2.75 2.82
C ASP A 79 -8.96 1.34 2.61
N GLN A 80 -8.05 0.39 2.38
CA GLN A 80 -8.42 -1.02 2.25
C GLN A 80 -8.32 -1.79 3.57
N GLY A 81 -7.71 -1.22 4.61
CA GLY A 81 -7.50 -1.82 5.93
C GLY A 81 -6.58 -3.05 5.91
N PHE A 82 -5.48 -2.96 5.16
CA PHE A 82 -4.47 -4.01 5.05
C PHE A 82 -3.13 -3.57 5.61
N ILE A 83 -2.52 -4.43 6.40
CA ILE A 83 -1.16 -4.30 6.88
C ILE A 83 -0.28 -5.25 6.08
N TYR A 84 0.85 -4.73 5.62
CA TYR A 84 1.86 -5.49 4.90
C TYR A 84 3.13 -5.51 5.74
N SER A 85 3.63 -6.70 6.07
CA SER A 85 4.83 -6.87 6.89
C SER A 85 5.88 -7.67 6.12
N LEU A 86 7.03 -7.06 5.83
CA LEU A 86 8.15 -7.73 5.17
C LEU A 86 9.02 -8.43 6.23
N ILE A 87 9.10 -9.76 6.13
CA ILE A 87 9.90 -10.60 7.02
C ILE A 87 10.89 -11.44 6.21
N GLY A 88 11.69 -12.25 6.91
CA GLY A 88 12.70 -13.11 6.28
C GLY A 88 14.03 -12.37 6.08
N SER A 89 14.88 -12.93 5.24
CA SER A 89 16.17 -12.33 4.87
C SER A 89 16.08 -11.64 3.51
N GLU A 90 17.06 -10.81 3.18
CA GLU A 90 17.14 -10.20 1.84
C GLU A 90 17.19 -11.25 0.71
N ALA A 91 17.74 -12.43 0.98
CA ALA A 91 17.79 -13.53 0.01
C ALA A 91 16.46 -14.30 -0.12
N ASN A 92 15.61 -14.28 0.91
CA ASN A 92 14.32 -14.98 0.94
C ASN A 92 13.27 -14.10 1.64
N PRO A 93 12.88 -12.96 1.04
CA PRO A 93 11.88 -12.09 1.62
C PRO A 93 10.51 -12.75 1.56
N ILE A 94 9.68 -12.51 2.58
CA ILE A 94 8.28 -12.91 2.60
C ILE A 94 7.45 -11.69 2.96
N LEU A 95 6.52 -11.32 2.09
CA LEU A 95 5.51 -10.32 2.42
C LEU A 95 4.32 -11.01 3.08
N LEU A 96 4.04 -10.65 4.33
CA LEU A 96 2.79 -11.00 4.98
C LEU A 96 1.71 -10.00 4.56
N VAL A 97 0.60 -10.50 4.04
CA VAL A 97 -0.60 -9.72 3.72
C VAL A 97 -1.61 -9.96 4.84
N GLN A 98 -1.92 -8.93 5.62
CA GLN A 98 -2.71 -9.06 6.84
C GLN A 98 -3.92 -8.13 6.79
N ARG A 99 -5.11 -8.69 7.02
CA ARG A 99 -6.36 -7.93 7.16
C ARG A 99 -6.48 -7.42 8.59
N LYS A 100 -6.75 -6.13 8.76
CA LYS A 100 -7.16 -5.57 10.05
C LYS A 100 -8.65 -5.84 10.28
N GLU A 101 -8.99 -6.49 11.38
CA GLU A 101 -10.35 -6.86 11.80
C GLU A 101 -10.62 -6.25 13.18
N GLY A 102 -10.94 -4.96 13.20
CA GLY A 102 -11.01 -4.17 14.42
C GLY A 102 -9.61 -4.01 15.06
N GLU A 103 -9.48 -4.42 16.32
CA GLU A 103 -8.19 -4.43 17.03
C GLU A 103 -7.30 -5.63 16.69
N GLN A 104 -7.88 -6.65 16.05
CA GLN A 104 -7.14 -7.86 15.66
C GLN A 104 -6.59 -7.75 14.23
N THR A 105 -5.61 -8.59 13.94
CA THR A 105 -5.05 -8.74 12.59
C THR A 105 -5.02 -10.21 12.21
N ARG A 106 -5.51 -10.54 11.03
CA ARG A 106 -5.47 -11.88 10.47
C ARG A 106 -4.58 -11.90 9.23
N THR A 107 -3.64 -12.84 9.18
CA THR A 107 -2.87 -13.06 7.95
C THR A 107 -3.76 -13.76 6.93
N VAL A 108 -3.79 -13.25 5.71
CA VAL A 108 -4.56 -13.80 4.59
C VAL A 108 -3.64 -14.54 3.63
N ALA A 109 -2.45 -14.00 3.39
CA ALA A 109 -1.48 -14.63 2.49
C ALA A 109 -0.03 -14.34 2.90
N ARG A 110 0.87 -15.22 2.45
CA ARG A 110 2.32 -15.06 2.47
C ARG A 110 2.82 -15.06 1.04
N ILE A 111 3.47 -13.99 0.58
CA ILE A 111 4.06 -13.95 -0.76
C ILE A 111 5.56 -14.15 -0.63
N ARG A 112 6.06 -15.27 -1.18
CA ARG A 112 7.50 -15.61 -1.12
C ARG A 112 8.27 -14.88 -2.20
N ASN A 113 9.51 -14.53 -1.88
CA ASN A 113 10.44 -13.82 -2.76
C ASN A 113 9.93 -12.47 -3.27
N TRP A 114 8.96 -11.89 -2.55
CA TRP A 114 8.31 -10.64 -2.93
C TRP A 114 9.30 -9.47 -2.96
N ARG A 115 9.15 -8.64 -3.99
CA ARG A 115 9.84 -7.37 -4.18
C ARG A 115 8.82 -6.24 -4.30
N ASN A 116 9.25 -5.03 -3.99
CA ASN A 116 8.37 -3.87 -4.08
C ASN A 116 7.83 -3.67 -5.49
N GLY A 117 6.50 -3.65 -5.64
CA GLY A 117 5.81 -3.56 -6.92
C GLY A 117 5.24 -4.90 -7.42
N ASP A 118 5.74 -6.04 -6.93
CA ASP A 118 5.24 -7.35 -7.34
C ASP A 118 3.75 -7.48 -6.96
N LEU A 119 2.99 -8.11 -7.85
CA LEU A 119 1.54 -8.30 -7.76
C LEU A 119 0.78 -6.98 -7.62
N GLY A 120 1.33 -5.90 -8.19
CA GLY A 120 0.75 -4.55 -8.13
C GLY A 120 0.77 -3.93 -6.73
N LEU A 121 1.50 -4.52 -5.76
CA LEU A 121 1.60 -4.02 -4.40
C LEU A 121 2.80 -3.06 -4.28
N SER A 122 2.55 -1.76 -4.34
CA SER A 122 3.59 -0.74 -4.15
C SER A 122 3.65 -0.23 -2.72
N MET A 123 4.73 -0.55 -2.01
CA MET A 123 5.02 -0.09 -0.65
C MET A 123 5.79 1.22 -0.69
N SER A 124 5.17 2.29 -0.19
CA SER A 124 5.77 3.62 -0.20
C SER A 124 6.45 3.94 1.13
N ASN A 125 7.65 4.50 1.07
CA ASN A 125 8.34 5.08 2.22
C ASN A 125 7.75 6.47 2.44
N GLN A 126 7.04 6.74 3.54
CA GLN A 126 6.28 7.99 3.62
C GLN A 126 7.17 9.24 3.71
N SER A 127 6.98 10.18 2.78
CA SER A 127 6.72 11.60 3.04
C SER A 127 6.27 12.31 1.76
N ASP A 128 5.12 11.96 1.19
CA ASP A 128 4.40 12.99 0.44
C ASP A 128 3.70 13.81 1.51
N THR A 129 4.31 14.96 1.75
CA THR A 129 3.72 16.14 2.32
C THR A 129 2.21 16.13 2.12
N ASP A 130 1.44 15.98 3.20
CA ASP A 130 0.08 16.54 3.27
C ASP A 130 0.18 18.09 3.37
N GLY A 131 1.10 18.66 2.60
CA GLY A 131 1.09 20.04 2.21
C GLY A 131 0.24 20.08 0.96
N ALA A 132 -1.07 20.26 1.15
CA ALA A 132 -1.90 20.76 0.07
C ALA A 132 -1.21 22.01 -0.50
N SER A 133 -0.68 21.92 -1.71
CA SER A 133 -0.19 23.09 -2.42
C SER A 133 -1.41 23.93 -2.77
N MET A 134 -1.52 25.12 -2.17
CA MET A 134 -2.57 26.08 -2.50
C MET A 134 -1.97 27.17 -3.37
N ASP A 135 -2.33 27.21 -4.65
CA ASP A 135 -1.99 28.33 -5.54
C ASP A 135 -2.85 29.55 -5.18
N LEU A 136 -2.21 30.60 -4.64
CA LEU A 136 -2.86 31.86 -4.27
C LEU A 136 -2.39 32.98 -5.20
N ASN A 137 -3.20 33.32 -6.20
CA ASN A 137 -2.97 34.49 -7.06
C ASN A 137 -4.06 35.56 -6.83
N GLN A 138 -3.79 36.55 -5.98
CA GLN A 138 -4.69 37.68 -5.70
C GLN A 138 -4.21 38.98 -6.35
N SER A 139 -3.87 38.95 -7.65
CA SER A 139 -3.47 40.15 -8.36
C SER A 139 -4.59 41.20 -8.36
N GLY A 140 -4.35 42.36 -7.74
CA GLY A 140 -5.23 43.53 -7.82
C GLY A 140 -6.23 43.71 -6.67
N THR A 141 -6.12 42.98 -5.56
CA THR A 141 -6.96 43.20 -4.37
C THR A 141 -6.10 43.08 -3.10
N ALA A 142 -6.33 43.94 -2.11
CA ALA A 142 -5.71 43.79 -0.79
C ALA A 142 -6.35 42.57 -0.09
N GLY A 143 -5.54 41.54 0.20
CA GLY A 143 -5.98 40.31 0.84
C GLY A 143 -5.04 39.90 1.97
N TYR A 144 -5.59 39.23 2.99
CA TYR A 144 -4.80 38.58 4.04
C TYR A 144 -4.97 37.06 3.92
N ILE A 145 -3.88 36.32 4.12
CA ILE A 145 -3.90 34.86 4.17
C ILE A 145 -4.09 34.47 5.64
N HIS A 146 -5.20 33.82 5.98
CA HIS A 146 -5.44 33.29 7.32
C HIS A 146 -5.19 31.78 7.34
N ILE A 147 -4.12 31.36 8.01
CA ILE A 147 -3.75 29.94 8.18
C ILE A 147 -4.05 29.56 9.63
N ASN A 148 -5.06 28.70 9.84
CA ASN A 148 -5.34 28.11 11.16
C ASN A 148 -4.78 26.69 11.23
N ALA A 149 -3.69 26.53 11.98
CA ALA A 149 -3.02 25.24 12.18
C ALA A 149 -3.17 24.72 13.62
N GLY A 150 -4.28 25.03 14.30
CA GLY A 150 -4.52 24.65 15.70
C GLY A 150 -4.54 23.15 16.01
N GLN A 151 -4.46 22.28 14.98
CA GLN A 151 -4.38 20.82 15.10
C GLN A 151 -3.14 20.23 14.41
N ALA A 152 -2.20 21.07 13.93
CA ALA A 152 -1.03 20.57 13.21
C ALA A 152 0.06 20.11 14.18
N ASP A 153 0.50 18.85 14.05
CA ASP A 153 1.54 18.23 14.90
C ASP A 153 2.88 19.01 14.92
N LYS A 154 3.18 19.76 13.84
CA LYS A 154 4.45 20.48 13.66
C LYS A 154 4.30 21.99 13.41
N GLY A 155 3.11 22.55 13.64
CA GLY A 155 2.84 23.98 13.41
C GLY A 155 2.88 24.40 11.92
N VAL A 156 2.98 25.71 11.67
CA VAL A 156 3.13 26.28 10.30
C VAL A 156 4.60 26.65 10.08
N SER A 157 5.20 26.15 9.00
CA SER A 157 6.54 26.55 8.56
C SER A 157 6.46 27.26 7.22
N LEU A 158 7.06 28.46 7.13
CA LEU A 158 7.32 29.14 5.87
C LEU A 158 8.83 29.09 5.62
N ALA A 159 9.26 28.43 4.55
CA ALA A 159 10.65 28.36 4.17
C ALA A 159 10.81 28.78 2.71
N GLY A 160 11.74 29.69 2.44
CA GLY A 160 12.13 30.06 1.09
C GLY A 160 13.03 28.98 0.44
N ASN A 161 13.23 29.10 -0.86
CA ASN A 161 14.21 28.34 -1.64
C ASN A 161 15.46 29.19 -1.94
N SER A 162 16.37 28.67 -2.78
CA SER A 162 17.60 29.37 -3.21
C SER A 162 17.37 30.51 -4.22
N GLN A 163 16.12 30.82 -4.58
CA GLN A 163 15.74 31.98 -5.36
C GLN A 163 15.24 33.11 -4.44
N SER A 164 15.12 34.33 -4.98
CA SER A 164 14.59 35.46 -4.21
C SER A 164 13.17 35.18 -3.73
N ASN A 165 13.01 35.08 -2.41
CA ASN A 165 11.71 35.16 -1.76
C ASN A 165 11.61 36.56 -1.15
N SER A 166 10.65 37.36 -1.60
CA SER A 166 10.49 38.76 -1.19
C SER A 166 9.20 38.92 -0.38
N PHE A 167 9.34 39.23 0.91
CA PHE A 167 8.27 39.82 1.72
C PHE A 167 8.55 41.32 1.81
N ILE A 168 7.90 42.10 0.95
CA ILE A 168 7.95 43.57 1.04
C ILE A 168 6.79 44.00 1.92
N GLY A 169 7.06 44.29 3.19
CA GLY A 169 6.14 45.05 4.03
C GLY A 169 6.00 46.47 3.47
N SER A 170 4.78 47.01 3.39
CA SER A 170 4.57 48.38 2.95
C SER A 170 5.17 49.37 3.94
N ASN A 171 5.84 50.42 3.45
CA ASN A 171 6.20 51.59 4.25
C ASN A 171 4.93 52.41 4.56
N HIS A 172 4.19 52.07 5.61
CA HIS A 172 3.29 53.03 6.25
C HIS A 172 3.21 52.76 7.75
N ASP A 173 3.52 53.82 8.51
CA ASP A 173 3.25 53.98 9.94
C ASP A 173 1.74 54.07 10.22
#